data_AF-A0A7C1YLX6-F1
#
_entry.id   AF-A0A7C1YLX6-F1
#
_cell.length_a   1.000
_cell.length_b   1.000
_cell.length_c   1.000
_cell.angle_alpha   90.00
_cell.angle_beta   90.00
_cell.angle_gamma   90.00
#
_symmetry.space_group_name_H-M   'P 1'
#
loop_
_entity.id
_entity.type
_entity.pdbx_description
1 polymer ?
#
loop_
_entity_poly.entity_id
_entity_poly.type
_entity_poly.pdbx_seq_one_letter_code
_entity_poly.pdbx_strand_id
1 'polypeptide(L)'
;MHKTIIKFPWFGVLSSSSFIALLILISIPQAETVVDKSVLGFLESYTAKLIFSVFVIISFVIDFLRCKKMGRKLDERLQTQNEQIDELFRGKYALQNKVHRYSGHADKLKLFISDKLLEYIEYDEKFLHFKNIASEIRHNGVISYDRVVSILKHSLEQELPEDDRKAYQDALTSMVYLWDLLDLSTTDNISLYIANKLYECEELYFRQVLEEGQDSPFTPSFSVREAILKSLYGFVEDVNGVRSDRLIQDESFLYEDSQYRIRLDDVGEFLGNENYIVLIMENLVNNGLYYMGQKKYKNQYAKLSVRTCLENRNAVIKVYNPGPEIAGEGRDKIYQLGYSAKKTRGTQGKGLGLYFVKQIVNGYEGSIDFNNIRNNEGKYVIRVACESGTIINEIIETVISINGKPSCKNDEETITKSFKFKVNERIHNIEVSTQTSKQTHIFDRFDPSGESRFLDPEQVDRPAWFIDVKEARSSAEISFKPLDTMGVEFIIKIPTVESRLDPDYHGDDISELDESDQNYVDEDEI
;
A
#
# COMPACT_ATOMS: atom_id res chain seq x y z
N MET A 1 38.89 -16.70 -29.27
CA MET A 1 40.08 -16.86 -28.40
C MET A 1 41.34 -16.98 -29.24
N HIS A 2 42.13 -15.91 -29.38
CA HIS A 2 43.49 -16.03 -29.92
C HIS A 2 44.41 -16.55 -28.82
N LYS A 3 44.96 -17.77 -28.99
CA LYS A 3 46.02 -18.30 -28.12
C LYS A 3 47.25 -17.41 -28.27
N THR A 4 47.46 -16.48 -27.33
CA THR A 4 48.75 -15.80 -27.17
C THR A 4 49.74 -16.80 -26.59
N ILE A 5 50.44 -17.49 -27.49
CA ILE A 5 51.53 -18.40 -27.15
C ILE A 5 52.70 -17.53 -26.71
N ILE A 6 53.22 -17.78 -25.51
CA ILE A 6 54.46 -17.20 -25.02
C ILE A 6 55.56 -17.65 -25.99
N LYS A 7 56.05 -16.74 -26.82
CA LYS A 7 57.17 -17.03 -27.71
C LYS A 7 58.44 -17.03 -26.87
N PHE A 8 59.04 -18.20 -26.73
CA PHE A 8 60.36 -18.39 -26.14
C PHE A 8 61.38 -17.45 -26.81
N PRO A 9 62.38 -16.89 -26.08
CA PRO A 9 63.34 -15.91 -26.61
C PRO A 9 64.37 -16.57 -27.54
N TRP A 10 63.88 -17.07 -28.67
CA TRP A 10 64.68 -17.74 -29.69
C TRP A 10 65.76 -16.83 -30.26
N PHE A 11 65.53 -15.51 -30.28
CA PHE A 11 66.46 -14.57 -30.90
C PHE A 11 67.73 -14.41 -30.07
N GLY A 12 67.60 -14.26 -28.74
CA GLY A 12 68.74 -14.25 -27.83
C GLY A 12 69.53 -15.57 -27.84
N VAL A 13 68.82 -16.71 -27.83
CA VAL A 13 69.46 -18.04 -27.87
C VAL A 13 70.21 -18.25 -29.19
N LEU A 14 69.58 -17.95 -30.33
CA LEU A 14 70.21 -18.08 -31.65
C LEU A 14 71.43 -17.15 -31.81
N SER A 15 71.33 -15.90 -31.33
CA SER A 15 72.44 -14.94 -31.37
C SER A 15 73.63 -15.40 -30.51
N SER A 16 73.37 -15.89 -29.30
CA SER A 16 74.42 -16.41 -28.41
C SER A 16 75.08 -17.68 -28.95
N SER A 17 74.29 -18.64 -29.46
CA SER A 17 74.80 -19.87 -30.09
C SER A 17 75.61 -19.58 -31.35
N SER A 18 75.18 -18.61 -32.17
CA SER A 18 75.92 -18.18 -33.36
C SER A 18 77.26 -17.52 -32.99
N PHE A 19 77.29 -16.72 -31.92
CA PHE A 19 78.51 -16.12 -31.41
C PHE A 19 79.49 -17.16 -30.84
N ILE A 20 78.98 -18.15 -30.10
CA ILE A 20 79.80 -19.28 -29.60
C ILE A 20 80.37 -20.09 -30.77
N ALA A 21 79.55 -20.39 -31.79
CA ALA A 21 80.01 -21.09 -32.99
C ALA A 21 81.11 -20.31 -33.73
N LEU A 22 80.99 -18.98 -33.80
CA LEU A 22 81.99 -18.10 -34.40
C LEU A 22 83.30 -18.08 -33.58
N LEU A 23 83.24 -18.10 -32.25
CA LEU A 23 84.43 -18.20 -31.38
C LEU A 23 85.14 -19.56 -31.49
N ILE A 24 84.37 -20.64 -31.61
CA ILE A 24 84.91 -22.00 -31.82
C ILE A 24 85.59 -22.10 -33.18
N LEU A 25 84.97 -21.55 -34.23
CA LEU A 25 85.53 -21.53 -35.60
C LEU A 25 86.88 -20.81 -35.65
N ILE A 26 87.02 -19.71 -34.89
CA ILE A 26 88.28 -18.96 -34.77
C ILE A 26 89.35 -19.73 -33.96
N SER A 27 88.96 -20.64 -33.08
CA SER A 27 89.89 -21.42 -32.22
C SER A 27 90.40 -22.71 -32.86
N ILE A 28 89.87 -23.11 -34.03
CA ILE A 28 90.28 -24.34 -34.73
C ILE A 28 91.46 -24.03 -35.67
N PRO A 29 92.63 -24.68 -35.50
CA PRO A 29 93.84 -24.39 -36.30
C PRO A 29 93.72 -24.64 -37.81
N GLN A 30 92.71 -25.39 -38.25
CA GLN A 30 92.49 -25.79 -39.65
C GLN A 30 91.50 -24.89 -40.42
N ALA A 31 90.96 -23.85 -39.79
CA ALA A 31 89.95 -22.97 -40.39
C ALA A 31 90.44 -22.12 -41.58
N GLU A 32 91.76 -21.98 -41.76
CA GLU A 32 92.38 -21.24 -42.87
C GLU A 32 92.10 -21.83 -44.26
N THR A 33 91.61 -23.07 -44.33
CA THR A 33 91.35 -23.78 -45.60
C THR A 33 90.00 -23.46 -46.22
N VAL A 34 89.06 -22.89 -45.45
CA VAL A 34 87.65 -22.71 -45.86
C VAL A 34 87.22 -21.24 -45.84
N VAL A 35 87.89 -20.38 -45.07
CA VAL A 35 87.48 -18.97 -44.86
C VAL A 35 88.58 -18.03 -45.34
N ASP A 36 88.19 -16.97 -46.07
CA ASP A 36 89.12 -15.98 -46.63
C ASP A 36 89.96 -15.29 -45.54
N LYS A 37 91.27 -15.13 -45.79
CA LYS A 37 92.25 -14.63 -44.82
C LYS A 37 91.95 -13.21 -44.32
N SER A 38 91.30 -12.42 -45.17
CA SER A 38 90.84 -11.06 -44.86
C SER A 38 89.80 -11.03 -43.73
N VAL A 39 88.89 -12.02 -43.73
CA VAL A 39 87.80 -12.17 -42.76
C VAL A 39 88.33 -12.76 -41.45
N LEU A 40 89.24 -13.72 -41.53
CA LEU A 40 89.86 -14.34 -40.35
C LEU A 40 90.63 -13.30 -39.52
N GLY A 41 91.42 -12.43 -40.17
CA GLY A 41 92.17 -11.37 -39.49
C GLY A 41 91.28 -10.28 -38.86
N PHE A 42 90.13 -9.98 -39.48
CA PHE A 42 89.15 -9.05 -38.90
C PHE A 42 88.50 -9.66 -37.63
N LEU A 43 88.17 -10.95 -37.65
CA LEU A 43 87.56 -11.66 -36.53
C LEU A 43 88.55 -11.98 -35.39
N GLU A 44 89.85 -12.08 -35.67
CA GLU A 44 90.90 -12.20 -34.65
C GLU A 44 91.15 -10.89 -33.90
N SER A 45 90.85 -9.75 -34.52
CA SER A 45 90.99 -8.43 -33.90
C SER A 45 90.22 -8.32 -32.59
N TYR A 46 90.90 -7.86 -31.54
CA TYR A 46 90.30 -7.61 -30.23
C TYR A 46 89.12 -6.63 -30.29
N THR A 47 89.17 -5.65 -31.20
CA THR A 47 88.09 -4.67 -31.39
C THR A 47 86.82 -5.29 -31.96
N ALA A 48 86.93 -6.23 -32.90
CA ALA A 48 85.78 -6.93 -33.48
C ALA A 48 85.11 -7.85 -32.46
N LYS A 49 85.90 -8.60 -31.66
CA LYS A 49 85.37 -9.46 -30.57
C LYS A 49 84.60 -8.65 -29.54
N LEU A 50 85.10 -7.46 -29.18
CA LEU A 50 84.39 -6.55 -28.27
C LEU A 50 83.06 -6.08 -28.86
N ILE A 51 83.03 -5.62 -30.12
CA ILE A 51 81.81 -5.14 -30.77
C ILE A 51 80.75 -6.24 -30.85
N PHE A 52 81.13 -7.47 -31.24
CA PHE A 52 80.19 -8.60 -31.26
C PHE A 52 79.70 -8.98 -29.86
N SER A 53 80.57 -8.97 -28.85
CA SER A 53 80.15 -9.27 -27.47
C SER A 53 79.14 -8.24 -26.94
N VAL A 54 79.36 -6.95 -27.24
CA VAL A 54 78.43 -5.87 -26.89
C VAL A 54 77.11 -6.03 -27.64
N PHE A 55 77.14 -6.41 -28.91
CA PHE A 55 75.92 -6.64 -29.70
C PHE A 55 75.08 -7.79 -29.15
N VAL A 56 75.71 -8.91 -28.76
CA VAL A 56 75.03 -10.05 -28.12
C VAL A 56 74.42 -9.63 -26.77
N ILE A 57 75.15 -8.87 -25.96
CA ILE A 57 74.66 -8.35 -24.68
C ILE A 57 73.44 -7.44 -24.89
N ILE A 58 73.50 -6.51 -25.84
CA ILE A 58 72.38 -5.62 -26.17
C ILE A 58 71.18 -6.41 -26.67
N SER A 59 71.38 -7.38 -27.56
CA SER A 59 70.32 -8.24 -28.08
C SER A 59 69.66 -9.04 -26.95
N PHE A 60 70.45 -9.56 -26.02
CA PHE A 60 69.95 -10.28 -24.85
C PHE A 60 69.15 -9.36 -23.91
N VAL A 61 69.64 -8.16 -23.64
CA VAL A 61 68.95 -7.17 -22.80
C VAL A 61 67.61 -6.75 -23.41
N ILE A 62 67.56 -6.52 -24.72
CA ILE A 62 66.31 -6.17 -25.42
C ILE A 62 65.30 -7.32 -25.33
N ASP A 63 65.72 -8.57 -25.56
CA ASP A 63 64.84 -9.73 -25.48
C ASP A 63 64.33 -9.96 -24.05
N PHE A 64 65.21 -9.76 -23.05
CA PHE A 64 64.85 -9.83 -21.64
C PHE A 64 63.82 -8.75 -21.23
N LEU A 65 64.02 -7.50 -21.66
CA LEU A 65 63.08 -6.41 -21.40
C LEU A 65 61.73 -6.65 -22.08
N ARG A 66 61.73 -7.20 -23.31
CA ARG A 66 60.49 -7.59 -24.02
C ARG A 66 59.75 -8.69 -23.27
N CYS A 67 60.44 -9.72 -22.82
CA CYS A 67 59.85 -10.83 -22.06
C CYS A 67 59.26 -10.33 -20.74
N LYS A 68 59.97 -9.47 -20.01
CA LYS A 68 59.49 -8.86 -18.75
C LYS A 68 58.24 -8.00 -18.96
N LYS A 69 58.20 -7.18 -20.02
CA LYS A 69 57.04 -6.35 -20.34
C LYS A 69 55.83 -7.19 -20.75
N MET A 70 56.06 -8.30 -21.44
CA MET A 70 54.99 -9.23 -21.84
C MET A 70 54.44 -10.04 -20.66
N GLY A 71 55.30 -10.45 -19.71
CA GLY A 71 54.89 -11.07 -18.45
C GLY A 71 53.96 -10.17 -17.64
N ARG A 72 54.34 -8.89 -17.45
CA ARG A 72 53.49 -7.92 -16.72
C ARG A 72 52.10 -7.75 -17.33
N LYS A 73 52.00 -7.67 -18.66
CA LYS A 73 50.69 -7.58 -19.35
C LYS A 73 49.85 -8.85 -19.22
N LEU A 74 50.49 -10.00 -19.04
CA LEU A 74 49.81 -11.27 -18.83
C LEU A 74 49.28 -11.33 -17.39
N ASP A 75 50.09 -10.94 -16.42
CA ASP A 75 49.71 -10.86 -15.01
C ASP A 75 48.54 -9.89 -14.79
N GLU A 76 48.58 -8.71 -15.41
CA GLU A 76 47.47 -7.75 -15.39
C GLU A 76 46.17 -8.37 -15.93
N ARG A 77 46.23 -9.09 -17.06
CA ARG A 77 45.05 -9.76 -17.63
C ARG A 77 44.55 -10.92 -16.79
N LEU A 78 45.45 -11.69 -16.19
CA LEU A 78 45.10 -12.78 -15.28
C LEU A 78 44.40 -12.22 -14.04
N GLN A 79 44.88 -11.09 -13.51
CA GLN A 79 44.25 -10.43 -12.38
C GLN A 79 42.84 -9.95 -12.72
N THR A 80 42.64 -9.27 -13.84
CA THR A 80 41.30 -8.84 -14.27
C THR A 80 40.35 -10.01 -14.51
N GLN A 81 40.85 -11.12 -15.06
CA GLN A 81 40.04 -12.33 -15.26
C GLN A 81 39.68 -13.01 -13.94
N ASN A 82 40.60 -13.07 -12.97
CA ASN A 82 40.31 -13.60 -11.65
C ASN A 82 39.29 -12.73 -10.89
N GLU A 83 39.39 -11.40 -11.00
CA GLU A 83 38.41 -10.47 -10.44
C GLU A 83 37.00 -10.71 -11.04
N GLN A 84 36.89 -10.88 -12.35
CA GLN A 84 35.62 -11.23 -13.01
C GLN A 84 35.08 -12.60 -12.58
N ILE A 85 35.97 -13.58 -12.37
CA ILE A 85 35.59 -14.91 -11.90
C ILE A 85 35.09 -14.84 -10.45
N ASP A 86 35.77 -14.08 -9.58
CA ASP A 86 35.37 -13.88 -8.19
C ASP A 86 34.02 -13.14 -8.08
N GLU A 87 33.79 -12.16 -8.95
CA GLU A 87 32.51 -11.45 -9.04
C GLU A 87 31.38 -12.40 -9.47
N LEU A 88 31.62 -13.26 -10.46
CA LEU A 88 30.68 -14.31 -10.87
C LEU A 88 30.43 -15.34 -9.76
N PHE A 89 31.47 -15.73 -9.01
CA PHE A 89 31.32 -16.62 -7.87
C PHE A 89 30.52 -15.96 -6.74
N ARG A 90 30.74 -14.67 -6.44
CA ARG A 90 29.93 -13.94 -5.45
C ARG A 90 28.48 -13.82 -5.89
N GLY A 91 28.23 -13.52 -7.16
CA GLY A 91 26.87 -13.51 -7.74
C GLY A 91 26.20 -14.88 -7.62
N LYS A 92 26.93 -15.96 -7.92
CA LYS A 92 26.44 -17.34 -7.76
C LYS A 92 26.19 -17.70 -6.30
N TYR A 93 27.07 -17.33 -5.37
CA TYR A 93 26.90 -17.54 -3.94
C TYR A 93 25.71 -16.75 -3.38
N ALA A 94 25.51 -15.50 -3.82
CA ALA A 94 24.35 -14.70 -3.45
C ALA A 94 23.05 -15.32 -3.99
N LEU A 95 23.05 -15.79 -5.24
CA LEU A 95 21.91 -16.50 -5.83
C LEU A 95 21.64 -17.83 -5.11
N GLN A 96 22.68 -18.57 -4.75
CA GLN A 96 22.57 -19.86 -4.06
C GLN A 96 22.12 -19.69 -2.61
N ASN A 97 22.56 -18.64 -1.91
CA ASN A 97 22.04 -18.27 -0.59
C ASN A 97 20.60 -17.78 -0.68
N LYS A 98 20.23 -17.05 -1.74
CA LYS A 98 18.84 -16.65 -2.01
C LYS A 98 17.97 -17.89 -2.24
N VAL A 99 18.45 -18.87 -3.02
CA VAL A 99 17.77 -20.17 -3.23
C VAL A 99 17.69 -21.01 -1.96
N HIS A 100 18.74 -21.07 -1.13
CA HIS A 100 18.69 -21.78 0.16
C HIS A 100 17.79 -21.08 1.18
N ARG A 101 17.73 -19.74 1.19
CA ARG A 101 16.75 -18.99 2.00
C ARG A 101 15.32 -19.22 1.52
N TYR A 102 15.08 -19.28 0.21
CA TYR A 102 13.77 -19.68 -0.33
C TYR A 102 13.43 -21.16 -0.09
N SER A 103 14.43 -22.05 -0.04
CA SER A 103 14.23 -23.45 0.35
C SER A 103 13.91 -23.57 1.84
N GLY A 104 14.58 -22.79 2.70
CA GLY A 104 14.23 -22.68 4.11
C GLY A 104 12.85 -22.05 4.33
N HIS A 105 12.44 -21.11 3.46
CA HIS A 105 11.08 -20.58 3.42
C HIS A 105 10.08 -21.64 2.93
N ALA A 106 10.45 -22.51 1.98
CA ALA A 106 9.62 -23.63 1.55
C ALA A 106 9.51 -24.71 2.62
N ASP A 107 10.55 -24.95 3.42
CA ASP A 107 10.50 -25.87 4.57
C ASP A 107 9.76 -25.27 5.76
N LYS A 108 9.88 -23.95 6.02
CA LYS A 108 9.01 -23.22 6.96
C LYS A 108 7.57 -23.18 6.48
N LEU A 109 7.33 -23.03 5.17
CA LEU A 109 6.02 -23.13 4.54
C LEU A 109 5.51 -24.57 4.64
N LYS A 110 6.37 -25.58 4.53
CA LYS A 110 6.00 -27.00 4.70
C LYS A 110 5.71 -27.33 6.16
N LEU A 111 6.40 -26.72 7.11
CA LEU A 111 6.14 -26.82 8.54
C LEU A 111 4.85 -26.08 8.90
N PHE A 112 4.63 -24.87 8.34
CA PHE A 112 3.40 -24.09 8.45
C PHE A 112 2.22 -24.79 7.80
N ILE A 113 2.41 -25.37 6.61
CA ILE A 113 1.43 -26.20 5.90
C ILE A 113 1.19 -27.49 6.70
N SER A 114 2.19 -28.08 7.35
CA SER A 114 2.02 -29.29 8.17
C SER A 114 1.28 -29.00 9.48
N ASP A 115 1.61 -27.91 10.18
CA ASP A 115 0.92 -27.45 11.39
C ASP A 115 -0.50 -26.98 11.07
N LYS A 116 -0.69 -26.20 9.99
CA LYS A 116 -2.02 -25.82 9.50
C LYS A 116 -2.78 -27.02 8.96
N LEU A 117 -2.17 -27.95 8.23
CA LEU A 117 -2.84 -29.18 7.76
C LEU A 117 -3.27 -30.03 8.95
N LEU A 118 -2.49 -30.13 10.02
CA LEU A 118 -2.91 -30.83 11.24
C LEU A 118 -4.10 -30.15 11.93
N GLU A 119 -4.20 -28.82 11.87
CA GLU A 119 -5.39 -28.06 12.29
C GLU A 119 -6.57 -28.18 11.29
N TYR A 120 -6.30 -28.47 10.00
CA TYR A 120 -7.27 -28.59 8.90
C TYR A 120 -7.70 -30.03 8.57
N ILE A 121 -7.10 -31.07 9.15
CA ILE A 121 -7.48 -32.49 8.90
C ILE A 121 -8.82 -32.85 9.57
N GLU A 122 -9.38 -31.99 10.43
CA GLU A 122 -10.76 -32.11 10.95
C GLU A 122 -11.82 -31.33 10.15
N TYR A 123 -11.48 -30.60 9.08
CA TYR A 123 -12.43 -29.83 8.26
C TYR A 123 -13.17 -30.68 7.19
N ASP A 124 -13.98 -31.62 7.70
CA ASP A 124 -15.29 -32.13 7.28
C ASP A 124 -15.65 -32.15 5.77
N GLU A 125 -16.12 -33.31 5.29
CA GLU A 125 -16.67 -33.59 3.94
C GLU A 125 -17.69 -32.53 3.43
N LYS A 126 -18.27 -31.74 4.34
CA LYS A 126 -19.13 -30.58 4.06
C LYS A 126 -18.44 -29.44 3.32
N PHE A 127 -17.15 -29.17 3.54
CA PHE A 127 -16.42 -28.12 2.81
C PHE A 127 -16.23 -28.52 1.34
N LEU A 128 -15.93 -29.79 1.08
CA LEU A 128 -15.84 -30.35 -0.26
C LEU A 128 -17.21 -30.38 -0.96
N HIS A 129 -18.28 -30.72 -0.23
CA HIS A 129 -19.65 -30.66 -0.73
C HIS A 129 -20.08 -29.22 -1.07
N PHE A 130 -19.67 -28.22 -0.27
CA PHE A 130 -19.91 -26.80 -0.57
C PHE A 130 -19.15 -26.34 -1.81
N LYS A 131 -17.92 -26.83 -2.01
CA LYS A 131 -17.11 -26.55 -3.21
C LYS A 131 -17.76 -27.08 -4.49
N ASN A 132 -18.27 -28.31 -4.45
CA ASN A 132 -19.02 -28.87 -5.57
C ASN A 132 -20.31 -28.08 -5.86
N ILE A 133 -21.08 -27.73 -4.82
CA ILE A 133 -22.27 -26.87 -4.96
C ILE A 133 -21.89 -25.50 -5.56
N ALA A 134 -20.83 -24.87 -5.08
CA ALA A 134 -20.39 -23.56 -5.55
C ALA A 134 -19.94 -23.62 -7.02
N SER A 135 -19.27 -24.70 -7.44
CA SER A 135 -18.90 -24.93 -8.83
C SER A 135 -20.12 -25.16 -9.74
N GLU A 136 -21.12 -25.93 -9.30
CA GLU A 136 -22.37 -26.14 -10.05
C GLU A 136 -23.21 -24.86 -10.15
N ILE A 137 -23.32 -24.11 -9.05
CA ILE A 137 -23.98 -22.79 -9.02
C ILE A 137 -23.25 -21.84 -9.96
N ARG A 138 -21.91 -21.83 -9.98
CA ARG A 138 -21.13 -21.03 -10.92
C ARG A 138 -21.50 -21.40 -12.36
N HIS A 139 -21.47 -22.68 -12.73
CA HIS A 139 -21.78 -23.12 -14.09
C HIS A 139 -23.18 -22.68 -14.56
N ASN A 140 -24.22 -22.94 -13.76
CA ASN A 140 -25.59 -22.51 -14.09
C ASN A 140 -25.75 -20.97 -14.04
N GLY A 141 -25.01 -20.34 -13.13
CA GLY A 141 -24.91 -18.88 -13.00
C GLY A 141 -24.33 -18.24 -14.25
N VAL A 142 -23.26 -18.80 -14.82
CA VAL A 142 -22.65 -18.32 -16.08
C VAL A 142 -23.64 -18.35 -17.23
N ILE A 143 -24.33 -19.47 -17.41
CA ILE A 143 -25.31 -19.60 -18.50
C ILE A 143 -26.43 -18.56 -18.36
N SER A 144 -26.92 -18.36 -17.13
CA SER A 144 -27.97 -17.38 -16.86
C SER A 144 -27.48 -15.96 -17.04
N TYR A 145 -26.26 -15.66 -16.57
CA TYR A 145 -25.57 -14.39 -16.73
C TYR A 145 -25.41 -14.03 -18.21
N ASP A 146 -24.83 -14.93 -19.01
CA ASP A 146 -24.59 -14.71 -20.44
C ASP A 146 -25.91 -14.45 -21.18
N ARG A 147 -26.97 -15.17 -20.85
CA ARG A 147 -28.28 -14.97 -21.45
C ARG A 147 -28.85 -13.59 -21.12
N VAL A 148 -28.83 -13.18 -19.86
CA VAL A 148 -29.36 -11.88 -19.42
C VAL A 148 -28.53 -10.75 -20.02
N VAL A 149 -27.20 -10.84 -19.93
CA VAL A 149 -26.28 -9.82 -20.46
C VAL A 149 -26.40 -9.70 -21.98
N SER A 150 -26.52 -10.81 -22.71
CA SER A 150 -26.72 -10.77 -24.16
C SER A 150 -28.02 -10.07 -24.55
N ILE A 151 -29.11 -10.32 -23.81
CA ILE A 151 -30.39 -9.64 -24.02
C ILE A 151 -30.26 -8.15 -23.71
N LEU A 152 -29.66 -7.78 -22.57
CA LEU A 152 -29.48 -6.39 -22.17
C LEU A 152 -28.64 -5.61 -23.18
N LYS A 153 -27.51 -6.17 -23.62
CA LYS A 153 -26.65 -5.56 -24.65
C LYS A 153 -27.41 -5.38 -25.96
N HIS A 154 -28.13 -6.40 -26.40
CA HIS A 154 -28.93 -6.30 -27.62
C HIS A 154 -30.05 -5.26 -27.52
N SER A 155 -30.67 -5.11 -26.36
CA SER A 155 -31.66 -4.05 -26.12
C SER A 155 -31.02 -2.66 -26.15
N LEU A 156 -29.82 -2.48 -25.59
CA LEU A 156 -29.09 -1.20 -25.61
C LEU A 156 -28.64 -0.77 -27.01
N GLU A 157 -28.48 -1.71 -27.95
CA GLU A 157 -28.20 -1.42 -29.37
C GLU A 157 -29.41 -0.83 -30.11
N GLN A 158 -30.62 -0.96 -29.56
CA GLN A 158 -31.85 -0.43 -30.17
C GLN A 158 -32.08 1.04 -29.76
N GLU A 159 -32.83 1.78 -30.59
CA GLU A 159 -33.30 3.11 -30.22
C GLU A 159 -34.35 3.01 -29.12
N LEU A 160 -33.91 3.23 -27.88
CA LEU A 160 -34.73 3.27 -26.68
C LEU A 160 -34.90 4.71 -26.18
N PRO A 161 -36.00 5.03 -25.48
CA PRO A 161 -36.10 6.23 -24.67
C PRO A 161 -34.92 6.33 -23.67
N GLU A 162 -34.45 7.54 -23.38
CA GLU A 162 -33.29 7.76 -22.50
C GLU A 162 -33.46 7.13 -21.10
N ASP A 163 -34.68 7.17 -20.54
CA ASP A 163 -34.98 6.57 -19.24
C ASP A 163 -34.83 5.04 -19.27
N ASP A 164 -35.33 4.39 -20.33
CA ASP A 164 -35.24 2.93 -20.51
C ASP A 164 -33.78 2.52 -20.77
N ARG A 165 -33.06 3.28 -21.61
CA ARG A 165 -31.63 3.06 -21.86
C ARG A 165 -30.83 3.09 -20.56
N LYS A 166 -31.07 4.10 -19.71
CA LYS A 166 -30.42 4.21 -18.41
C LYS A 166 -30.75 3.02 -17.50
N ALA A 167 -32.02 2.63 -17.43
CA ALA A 167 -32.43 1.47 -16.63
C ALA A 167 -31.76 0.16 -17.09
N TYR A 168 -31.65 -0.07 -18.40
CA TYR A 168 -30.94 -1.24 -18.92
C TYR A 168 -29.43 -1.19 -18.65
N GLN A 169 -28.82 -0.01 -18.68
CA GLN A 169 -27.41 0.17 -18.36
C GLN A 169 -27.13 -0.04 -16.87
N ASP A 170 -28.01 0.41 -15.99
CA ASP A 170 -27.97 0.14 -14.55
C ASP A 170 -28.14 -1.36 -14.26
N ALA A 171 -29.05 -2.03 -14.97
CA ALA A 171 -29.25 -3.47 -14.88
C ALA A 171 -28.01 -4.25 -15.36
N LEU A 172 -27.39 -3.84 -16.47
CA LEU A 172 -26.15 -4.44 -16.98
C LEU A 172 -25.01 -4.27 -15.96
N THR A 173 -24.86 -3.08 -15.40
CA THR A 173 -23.86 -2.79 -14.35
C THR A 173 -24.07 -3.66 -13.12
N SER A 174 -25.33 -3.84 -12.69
CA SER A 174 -25.69 -4.71 -11.57
C SER A 174 -25.37 -6.18 -11.86
N MET A 175 -25.56 -6.63 -13.10
CA MET A 175 -25.18 -7.98 -13.52
C MET A 175 -23.66 -8.16 -13.43
N VAL A 176 -22.87 -7.22 -13.95
CA VAL A 176 -21.39 -7.26 -13.85
C VAL A 176 -20.95 -7.32 -12.40
N TYR A 177 -21.54 -6.52 -11.51
CA TYR A 177 -21.25 -6.58 -10.08
C TYR A 177 -21.55 -7.96 -9.47
N LEU A 178 -22.70 -8.55 -9.81
CA LEU A 178 -23.07 -9.89 -9.36
C LEU A 178 -22.08 -10.96 -9.84
N TRP A 179 -21.59 -10.83 -11.07
CA TRP A 179 -20.57 -11.72 -11.62
C TRP A 179 -19.26 -11.65 -10.82
N ASP A 180 -18.78 -10.45 -10.54
CA ASP A 180 -17.54 -10.26 -9.77
C ASP A 180 -17.66 -10.82 -8.35
N LEU A 181 -18.83 -10.65 -7.72
CA LEU A 181 -19.11 -11.23 -6.42
C LEU A 181 -19.16 -12.76 -6.45
N LEU A 182 -19.78 -13.33 -7.49
CA LEU A 182 -19.82 -14.78 -7.69
C LEU A 182 -18.40 -15.32 -7.88
N ASP A 183 -17.58 -14.65 -8.69
CA ASP A 183 -16.20 -15.02 -8.95
C ASP A 183 -15.34 -15.03 -7.68
N LEU A 184 -15.43 -13.96 -6.88
CA LEU A 184 -14.76 -13.88 -5.58
C LEU A 184 -15.22 -14.97 -4.61
N SER A 185 -16.54 -15.23 -4.54
CA SER A 185 -17.13 -16.19 -3.60
C SER A 185 -16.70 -17.63 -3.84
N THR A 186 -16.16 -17.89 -5.01
CA THR A 186 -15.93 -19.22 -5.55
C THR A 186 -14.44 -19.43 -5.91
N THR A 187 -13.61 -18.48 -5.49
CA THR A 187 -12.14 -18.52 -5.55
C THR A 187 -11.57 -19.06 -4.23
N ASP A 188 -10.60 -19.98 -4.30
CA ASP A 188 -10.00 -20.60 -3.11
C ASP A 188 -9.15 -19.61 -2.28
N ASN A 189 -8.39 -18.72 -2.94
CA ASN A 189 -7.60 -17.66 -2.29
C ASN A 189 -7.87 -16.31 -2.98
N ILE A 190 -8.77 -15.53 -2.38
CA ILE A 190 -9.23 -14.24 -2.91
C ILE A 190 -8.07 -13.24 -3.01
N SER A 191 -7.21 -13.17 -1.98
CA SER A 191 -6.07 -12.23 -1.98
C SER A 191 -5.14 -12.49 -3.17
N LEU A 192 -4.76 -13.76 -3.38
CA LEU A 192 -3.87 -14.13 -4.48
C LEU A 192 -4.52 -13.89 -5.86
N TYR A 193 -5.82 -14.15 -5.97
CA TYR A 193 -6.56 -13.89 -7.21
C TYR A 193 -6.57 -12.41 -7.59
N ILE A 194 -6.88 -11.54 -6.62
CA ILE A 194 -6.90 -10.10 -6.82
C ILE A 194 -5.49 -9.59 -7.12
N ALA A 195 -4.46 -10.07 -6.42
CA ALA A 195 -3.08 -9.70 -6.69
C ALA A 195 -2.65 -10.04 -8.14
N ASN A 196 -3.01 -11.22 -8.64
CA ASN A 196 -2.73 -11.57 -10.04
C ASN A 196 -3.45 -10.63 -11.01
N LYS A 197 -4.71 -10.27 -10.74
CA LYS A 197 -5.46 -9.29 -11.56
C LYS A 197 -4.87 -7.89 -11.49
N LEU A 198 -4.34 -7.52 -10.34
CA LEU A 198 -3.66 -6.26 -10.14
C LEU A 198 -2.38 -6.19 -10.99
N TYR A 199 -1.55 -7.24 -10.99
CA TYR A 199 -0.36 -7.30 -11.84
C TYR A 199 -0.70 -7.29 -13.34
N GLU A 200 -1.77 -7.97 -13.75
CA GLU A 200 -2.27 -7.86 -15.14
C GLU A 200 -2.63 -6.41 -15.50
N CYS A 201 -3.33 -5.71 -14.61
CA CYS A 201 -3.71 -4.30 -14.82
C CYS A 201 -2.50 -3.37 -14.82
N GLU A 202 -1.52 -3.65 -13.97
CA GLU A 202 -0.27 -2.92 -13.88
C GLU A 202 0.56 -3.05 -15.17
N GLU A 203 0.70 -4.26 -15.71
CA GLU A 203 1.36 -4.49 -17.00
C GLU A 203 0.66 -3.72 -18.14
N LEU A 204 -0.68 -3.76 -18.18
CA LEU A 204 -1.48 -3.04 -19.17
C LEU A 204 -1.32 -1.53 -19.03
N TYR A 205 -1.35 -1.02 -17.80
CA TYR A 205 -1.19 0.39 -17.52
C TYR A 205 0.20 0.89 -17.91
N PHE A 206 1.27 0.16 -17.55
CA PHE A 206 2.63 0.49 -17.96
C PHE A 206 2.78 0.52 -19.50
N ARG A 207 2.16 -0.42 -20.22
CA ARG A 207 2.13 -0.37 -21.69
C ARG A 207 1.45 0.89 -22.21
N GLN A 208 0.29 1.27 -21.67
CA GLN A 208 -0.43 2.47 -22.08
C GLN A 208 0.39 3.75 -21.86
N VAL A 209 1.08 3.84 -20.71
CA VAL A 209 1.96 4.97 -20.39
C VAL A 209 3.17 5.03 -21.34
N LEU A 210 3.74 3.88 -21.74
CA LEU A 210 4.88 3.80 -22.64
C LEU A 210 4.53 4.01 -24.12
N GLU A 211 3.32 3.61 -24.54
CA GLU A 211 2.88 3.64 -25.95
C GLU A 211 2.21 4.96 -26.38
N GLU A 212 2.28 6.02 -25.56
CA GLU A 212 1.70 7.34 -25.82
C GLU A 212 0.22 7.29 -26.28
N GLY A 213 -0.64 6.65 -25.48
CA GLY A 213 -2.09 6.86 -25.57
C GLY A 213 -2.79 6.26 -26.79
N GLN A 214 -2.38 5.08 -27.26
CA GLN A 214 -3.31 4.28 -28.08
C GLN A 214 -4.55 3.95 -27.25
N ASP A 215 -5.73 4.29 -27.77
CA ASP A 215 -7.03 3.92 -27.20
C ASP A 215 -7.11 2.40 -27.07
N SER A 216 -6.79 1.90 -25.87
CA SER A 216 -7.06 0.53 -25.51
C SER A 216 -8.52 0.44 -25.09
N PRO A 217 -9.28 -0.58 -25.56
CA PRO A 217 -10.67 -0.77 -25.14
C PRO A 217 -10.83 -1.11 -23.65
N PHE A 218 -9.73 -1.27 -22.91
CA PHE A 218 -9.70 -1.62 -21.50
C PHE A 218 -8.96 -0.55 -20.69
N THR A 219 -9.66 0.08 -19.75
CA THR A 219 -9.09 1.01 -18.76
C THR A 219 -8.72 0.22 -17.51
N PRO A 220 -7.41 0.03 -17.22
CA PRO A 220 -6.96 -0.78 -16.09
C PRO A 220 -7.09 -0.05 -14.74
N SER A 221 -7.45 1.24 -14.75
CA SER A 221 -7.61 2.08 -13.56
C SER A 221 -9.04 2.59 -13.37
N PHE A 222 -9.36 3.00 -12.14
CA PHE A 222 -10.64 3.59 -11.77
C PHE A 222 -10.49 4.61 -10.63
N SER A 223 -11.42 5.57 -10.56
CA SER A 223 -11.48 6.57 -9.49
C SER A 223 -11.99 5.98 -8.18
N VAL A 224 -11.21 6.14 -7.11
CA VAL A 224 -11.58 5.64 -5.77
C VAL A 224 -12.81 6.36 -5.24
N ARG A 225 -12.91 7.68 -5.49
CA ARG A 225 -14.04 8.51 -5.03
C ARG A 225 -15.34 8.03 -5.67
N GLU A 226 -15.31 7.74 -6.98
CA GLU A 226 -16.47 7.22 -7.70
C GLU A 226 -16.92 5.86 -7.18
N ALA A 227 -15.99 4.93 -6.98
CA ALA A 227 -16.29 3.61 -6.42
C ALA A 227 -16.93 3.71 -5.02
N ILE A 228 -16.44 4.62 -4.17
CA ILE A 228 -17.04 4.88 -2.86
C ILE A 228 -18.46 5.45 -3.02
N LEU A 229 -18.68 6.46 -3.87
CA LEU A 229 -20.01 7.03 -4.08
C LEU A 229 -21.00 5.98 -4.62
N LYS A 230 -20.56 5.15 -5.57
CA LYS A 230 -21.34 4.05 -6.16
C LYS A 230 -21.84 3.08 -5.09
N SER A 231 -21.01 2.76 -4.10
CA SER A 231 -21.37 1.88 -2.98
C SER A 231 -22.44 2.47 -2.06
N LEU A 232 -22.65 3.79 -2.08
CA LEU A 232 -23.55 4.50 -1.18
C LEU A 232 -24.93 4.77 -1.78
N TYR A 233 -25.12 4.59 -3.09
CA TYR A 233 -26.39 4.88 -3.78
C TYR A 233 -27.61 4.17 -3.19
N GLY A 234 -27.45 2.94 -2.68
CA GLY A 234 -28.54 2.19 -2.05
C GLY A 234 -28.86 2.58 -0.60
N PHE A 235 -28.06 3.46 0.00
CA PHE A 235 -28.07 3.71 1.43
C PHE A 235 -28.40 5.16 1.82
N VAL A 236 -28.15 6.13 0.95
CA VAL A 236 -28.31 7.57 1.22
C VAL A 236 -29.74 8.04 0.96
N GLU A 237 -30.15 9.12 1.64
CA GLU A 237 -31.50 9.68 1.48
C GLU A 237 -31.69 10.41 0.14
N ASP A 238 -30.67 11.16 -0.29
CA ASP A 238 -30.66 11.87 -1.57
C ASP A 238 -29.58 11.30 -2.50
N VAL A 239 -30.01 10.40 -3.39
CA VAL A 239 -29.15 9.79 -4.41
C VAL A 239 -28.59 10.84 -5.38
N ASN A 240 -29.33 11.92 -5.66
CA ASN A 240 -28.82 13.00 -6.51
C ASN A 240 -27.68 13.76 -5.82
N GLY A 241 -27.66 13.73 -4.49
CA GLY A 241 -26.64 14.31 -3.63
C GLY A 241 -25.25 13.70 -3.81
N VAL A 242 -25.19 12.42 -4.19
CA VAL A 242 -24.01 11.55 -4.11
C VAL A 242 -23.53 11.13 -5.50
N ARG A 243 -23.98 11.80 -6.56
CA ARG A 243 -23.64 11.44 -7.94
C ARG A 243 -22.19 11.79 -8.29
N SER A 244 -21.56 10.93 -9.09
CA SER A 244 -20.18 11.10 -9.59
C SER A 244 -19.96 12.41 -10.37
N ASP A 245 -20.98 12.96 -11.03
CA ASP A 245 -20.88 14.23 -11.78
C ASP A 245 -20.64 15.47 -10.90
N ARG A 246 -20.76 15.33 -9.58
CA ARG A 246 -20.41 16.37 -8.60
C ARG A 246 -18.97 16.30 -8.12
N LEU A 247 -18.21 15.28 -8.51
CA LEU A 247 -16.81 15.19 -8.18
C LEU A 247 -16.03 16.21 -9.00
N ILE A 248 -15.38 17.13 -8.30
CA ILE A 248 -14.47 18.11 -8.88
C ILE A 248 -13.04 17.63 -8.55
N GLN A 249 -12.15 17.70 -9.54
CA GLN A 249 -10.75 17.38 -9.37
C GLN A 249 -10.11 18.32 -8.35
N ASP A 250 -9.23 17.79 -7.49
CA ASP A 250 -8.51 18.53 -6.43
C ASP A 250 -9.39 19.20 -5.34
N GLU A 251 -10.71 19.06 -5.40
CA GLU A 251 -11.63 19.54 -4.36
C GLU A 251 -12.20 18.40 -3.53
N SER A 252 -12.28 18.61 -2.21
CA SER A 252 -12.92 17.68 -1.29
C SER A 252 -14.43 17.64 -1.53
N PHE A 253 -14.96 16.48 -1.88
CA PHE A 253 -16.40 16.26 -1.97
C PHE A 253 -17.01 16.15 -0.57
N LEU A 254 -18.06 16.91 -0.28
CA LEU A 254 -18.76 16.91 1.01
C LEU A 254 -20.23 16.53 0.83
N TYR A 255 -20.69 15.55 1.60
CA TYR A 255 -22.10 15.18 1.68
C TYR A 255 -22.49 14.85 3.11
N GLU A 256 -23.66 15.32 3.55
CA GLU A 256 -24.20 15.03 4.88
C GLU A 256 -25.72 14.87 4.82
N ASP A 257 -26.23 13.78 5.39
CA ASP A 257 -27.66 13.53 5.55
C ASP A 257 -27.96 13.09 7.00
N SER A 258 -29.11 12.45 7.26
CA SER A 258 -29.46 12.02 8.62
C SER A 258 -28.58 10.89 9.18
N GLN A 259 -27.93 10.10 8.33
CA GLN A 259 -27.17 8.90 8.70
C GLN A 259 -25.68 8.99 8.37
N TYR A 260 -25.29 9.79 7.37
CA TYR A 260 -23.96 9.81 6.79
C TYR A 260 -23.32 11.19 6.88
N ARG A 261 -21.99 11.18 7.01
CA ARG A 261 -21.13 12.31 6.74
C ARG A 261 -19.94 11.86 5.89
N ILE A 262 -19.87 12.35 4.67
CA ILE A 262 -18.90 11.92 3.67
C ILE A 262 -18.00 13.10 3.35
N ARG A 263 -16.69 12.87 3.42
CA ARG A 263 -15.66 13.80 2.93
C ARG A 263 -14.67 13.04 2.08
N LEU A 264 -14.71 13.22 0.76
CA LEU A 264 -13.79 12.52 -0.14
C LEU A 264 -12.78 13.50 -0.72
N ASP A 265 -11.57 13.52 -0.16
CA ASP A 265 -10.44 14.21 -0.76
C ASP A 265 -9.98 13.45 -2.01
N ASP A 266 -9.42 14.18 -2.97
CA ASP A 266 -8.84 13.55 -4.17
C ASP A 266 -7.61 12.75 -3.80
N VAL A 267 -7.65 11.45 -4.07
CA VAL A 267 -6.59 10.48 -3.74
C VAL A 267 -6.09 9.73 -4.97
N GLY A 268 -6.50 10.17 -6.16
CA GLY A 268 -6.14 9.54 -7.44
C GLY A 268 -6.91 8.24 -7.71
N GLU A 269 -6.31 7.41 -8.55
CA GLU A 269 -6.91 6.19 -9.07
C GLU A 269 -6.26 4.92 -8.51
N PHE A 270 -7.02 3.82 -8.55
CA PHE A 270 -6.55 2.46 -8.28
C PHE A 270 -6.54 1.63 -9.57
N LEU A 271 -5.66 0.63 -9.62
CA LEU A 271 -5.68 -0.39 -10.66
C LEU A 271 -6.69 -1.51 -10.33
N GLY A 272 -7.24 -2.17 -11.34
CA GLY A 272 -8.12 -3.33 -11.14
C GLY A 272 -9.60 -3.00 -11.21
N ASN A 273 -10.40 -3.60 -10.33
CA ASN A 273 -11.86 -3.57 -10.44
C ASN A 273 -12.51 -2.73 -9.32
N GLU A 274 -13.22 -1.66 -9.69
CA GLU A 274 -13.95 -0.78 -8.77
C GLU A 274 -14.94 -1.53 -7.87
N ASN A 275 -15.52 -2.64 -8.36
CA ASN A 275 -16.51 -3.42 -7.64
C ASN A 275 -15.94 -4.05 -6.36
N TYR A 276 -14.62 -4.23 -6.28
CA TYR A 276 -13.96 -4.69 -5.06
C TYR A 276 -13.98 -3.63 -3.96
N ILE A 277 -13.81 -2.35 -4.32
CA ILE A 277 -13.94 -1.23 -3.39
C ILE A 277 -15.41 -1.03 -3.00
N VAL A 278 -16.34 -1.18 -3.95
CA VAL A 278 -17.78 -1.17 -3.66
C VAL A 278 -18.12 -2.24 -2.60
N LEU A 279 -17.64 -3.47 -2.78
CA LEU A 279 -17.87 -4.56 -1.84
C LEU A 279 -17.26 -4.28 -0.46
N ILE A 280 -16.05 -3.70 -0.41
CA ILE A 280 -15.44 -3.27 0.86
C ILE A 280 -16.37 -2.29 1.58
N MET A 281 -16.78 -1.23 0.89
CA MET A 281 -17.59 -0.16 1.45
C MET A 281 -18.97 -0.64 1.89
N GLU A 282 -19.66 -1.44 1.07
CA GLU A 282 -20.95 -2.04 1.44
C GLU A 282 -20.84 -2.87 2.71
N ASN A 283 -19.77 -3.65 2.88
CA ASN A 283 -19.57 -4.46 4.08
C ASN A 283 -19.33 -3.60 5.33
N LEU A 284 -18.51 -2.55 5.22
CA LEU A 284 -18.24 -1.64 6.34
C LEU A 284 -19.46 -0.79 6.70
N VAL A 285 -20.18 -0.27 5.70
CA VAL A 285 -21.39 0.55 5.87
C VAL A 285 -22.53 -0.27 6.49
N ASN A 286 -22.81 -1.46 5.96
CA ASN A 286 -23.83 -2.35 6.54
C ASN A 286 -23.52 -2.75 7.99
N ASN A 287 -22.23 -2.86 8.34
CA ASN A 287 -21.83 -3.08 9.73
C ASN A 287 -22.15 -1.88 10.61
N GLY A 288 -21.82 -0.66 10.19
CA GLY A 288 -22.17 0.57 10.92
C GLY A 288 -23.68 0.74 11.10
N LEU A 289 -24.45 0.64 10.02
CA LEU A 289 -25.91 0.73 10.05
C LEU A 289 -26.58 -0.28 10.98
N TYR A 290 -26.07 -1.52 10.99
CA TYR A 290 -26.59 -2.56 11.89
C TYR A 290 -26.47 -2.14 13.36
N TYR A 291 -25.34 -1.57 13.77
CA TYR A 291 -25.14 -1.14 15.16
C TYR A 291 -25.89 0.15 15.48
N MET A 292 -25.95 1.11 14.55
CA MET A 292 -26.75 2.34 14.69
C MET A 292 -28.25 2.02 14.89
N GLY A 293 -28.77 0.98 14.23
CA GLY A 293 -30.15 0.52 14.40
C GLY A 293 -30.46 -0.12 15.75
N GLN A 294 -29.45 -0.53 16.54
CA GLN A 294 -29.69 -1.14 17.84
C GLN A 294 -30.07 -0.11 18.89
N LYS A 295 -31.14 -0.37 19.65
CA LYS A 295 -31.62 0.52 20.73
C LYS A 295 -30.54 0.94 21.73
N LYS A 296 -29.57 0.07 22.02
CA LYS A 296 -28.47 0.34 22.96
C LYS A 296 -27.53 1.44 22.46
N TYR A 297 -27.26 1.47 21.17
CA TYR A 297 -26.32 2.39 20.50
C TYR A 297 -27.02 3.49 19.69
N LYS A 298 -28.35 3.55 19.75
CA LYS A 298 -29.13 4.57 19.05
C LYS A 298 -28.75 5.96 19.58
N ASN A 299 -28.14 6.76 18.71
CA ASN A 299 -27.81 8.15 18.93
C ASN A 299 -28.21 8.94 17.69
N GLN A 300 -29.08 9.94 17.85
CA GLN A 300 -29.58 10.76 16.74
C GLN A 300 -28.52 11.65 16.09
N TYR A 301 -27.37 11.81 16.74
CA TYR A 301 -26.24 12.60 16.25
C TYR A 301 -25.06 11.74 15.82
N ALA A 302 -25.12 10.43 16.07
CA ALA A 302 -24.10 9.51 15.58
C ALA A 302 -24.38 9.25 14.10
N LYS A 303 -23.48 9.73 13.24
CA LYS A 303 -23.49 9.46 11.81
C LYS A 303 -22.34 8.52 11.49
N LEU A 304 -22.54 7.68 10.48
CA LEU A 304 -21.45 6.95 9.85
C LEU A 304 -20.62 7.97 9.06
N SER A 305 -19.30 7.96 9.22
CA SER A 305 -18.45 8.86 8.43
C SER A 305 -17.51 8.11 7.50
N VAL A 306 -17.40 8.59 6.27
CA VAL A 306 -16.45 8.07 5.27
C VAL A 306 -15.50 9.19 4.87
N ARG A 307 -14.20 8.93 4.97
CA ARG A 307 -13.15 9.85 4.55
C ARG A 307 -12.13 9.22 3.64
N THR A 308 -11.63 9.98 2.69
CA THR A 308 -10.40 9.65 1.95
C THR A 308 -9.36 10.73 2.20
N CYS A 309 -8.10 10.33 2.30
CA CYS A 309 -6.96 11.23 2.31
C CYS A 309 -5.73 10.51 1.76
N LEU A 310 -4.79 11.26 1.18
CA LEU A 310 -3.53 10.71 0.68
C LEU A 310 -2.46 10.75 1.80
N GLU A 311 -1.91 9.61 2.20
CA GLU A 311 -0.81 9.52 3.18
C GLU A 311 0.34 8.71 2.56
N ASN A 312 1.54 9.29 2.45
CA ASN A 312 2.72 8.63 1.86
C ASN A 312 2.42 7.95 0.50
N ARG A 313 1.67 8.63 -0.37
CA ARG A 313 1.21 8.12 -1.69
C ARG A 313 0.27 6.90 -1.65
N ASN A 314 -0.14 6.47 -0.46
CA ASN A 314 -1.25 5.54 -0.31
C ASN A 314 -2.55 6.31 -0.16
N ALA A 315 -3.61 5.85 -0.82
CA ALA A 315 -4.95 6.33 -0.53
C ALA A 315 -5.42 5.67 0.77
N VAL A 316 -5.81 6.50 1.72
CA VAL A 316 -6.30 6.06 3.03
C VAL A 316 -7.79 6.31 3.11
N ILE A 317 -8.57 5.22 3.22
CA ILE A 317 -10.02 5.24 3.39
C ILE A 317 -10.33 5.00 4.87
N LYS A 318 -10.92 6.00 5.53
CA LYS A 318 -11.32 5.94 6.94
C LYS A 318 -12.84 5.83 7.04
N VAL A 319 -13.34 4.75 7.63
CA VAL A 319 -14.77 4.50 7.83
C VAL A 319 -15.07 4.40 9.32
N TYR A 320 -15.74 5.41 9.87
CA TYR A 320 -16.16 5.44 11.26
C TYR A 320 -17.58 4.89 11.39
N ASN A 321 -17.70 3.82 12.17
CA ASN A 321 -18.94 3.14 12.50
C ASN A 321 -19.30 3.38 13.96
N PRO A 322 -20.40 4.11 14.26
CA PRO A 322 -20.93 4.20 15.61
C PRO A 322 -21.33 2.82 16.12
N GLY A 323 -20.92 2.47 17.34
CA GLY A 323 -21.19 1.13 17.84
C GLY A 323 -20.30 0.71 19.01
N PRO A 324 -20.33 -0.58 19.38
CA PRO A 324 -19.48 -1.10 20.42
C PRO A 324 -18.02 -1.16 19.98
N GLU A 325 -17.12 -1.01 20.94
CA GLU A 325 -15.71 -1.29 20.76
C GLU A 325 -15.46 -2.76 20.40
N ILE A 326 -14.40 -3.00 19.63
CA ILE A 326 -13.87 -4.34 19.36
C ILE A 326 -12.81 -4.65 20.42
N ALA A 327 -13.04 -5.72 21.19
CA ALA A 327 -12.10 -6.12 22.25
C ALA A 327 -10.72 -6.48 21.67
N GLY A 328 -9.64 -6.18 22.42
CA GLY A 328 -8.25 -6.39 21.98
C GLY A 328 -7.93 -7.84 21.59
N GLU A 329 -8.45 -8.82 22.33
CA GLU A 329 -8.33 -10.27 22.01
C GLU A 329 -9.05 -10.69 20.71
N GLY A 330 -9.84 -9.78 20.11
CA GLY A 330 -10.62 -9.98 18.90
C GLY A 330 -10.03 -9.32 17.66
N ARG A 331 -8.89 -8.60 17.74
CA ARG A 331 -8.35 -7.80 16.62
C ARG A 331 -8.14 -8.61 15.34
N ASP A 332 -7.56 -9.80 15.45
CA ASP A 332 -7.37 -10.70 14.29
C ASP A 332 -8.59 -11.59 14.05
N LYS A 333 -9.36 -11.88 15.10
CA LYS A 333 -10.53 -12.76 15.03
C LYS A 333 -11.67 -12.16 14.22
N ILE A 334 -11.85 -10.83 14.23
CA ILE A 334 -12.91 -10.17 13.46
C ILE A 334 -12.79 -10.37 11.95
N TYR A 335 -11.57 -10.67 11.46
CA TYR A 335 -11.30 -10.94 10.06
C TYR A 335 -11.30 -12.43 9.72
N GLN A 336 -11.53 -13.32 10.69
CA GLN A 336 -11.60 -14.76 10.45
C GLN A 336 -12.93 -15.16 9.81
N LEU A 337 -12.84 -16.12 8.89
CA LEU A 337 -14.00 -16.67 8.20
C LEU A 337 -15.01 -17.24 9.21
N GLY A 338 -16.27 -16.80 9.13
CA GLY A 338 -17.34 -17.29 9.99
C GLY A 338 -17.44 -16.57 11.35
N TYR A 339 -16.51 -15.69 11.69
CA TYR A 339 -16.57 -14.92 12.92
C TYR A 339 -17.64 -13.82 12.83
N SER A 340 -18.55 -13.77 13.80
CA SER A 340 -19.58 -12.74 13.88
C SER A 340 -19.99 -12.46 15.31
N ALA A 341 -19.92 -11.19 15.71
CA ALA A 341 -20.45 -10.72 16.99
C ALA A 341 -21.98 -10.52 16.96
N LYS A 342 -22.63 -10.62 15.78
CA LYS A 342 -24.08 -10.41 15.61
C LYS A 342 -24.85 -11.66 16.07
N LYS A 343 -25.35 -11.64 17.30
CA LYS A 343 -26.23 -12.69 17.85
C LYS A 343 -27.69 -12.42 17.46
N THR A 344 -28.13 -12.86 16.28
CA THR A 344 -29.55 -12.82 15.89
C THR A 344 -30.19 -14.20 16.06
N ARG A 345 -31.36 -14.29 16.70
CA ARG A 345 -32.17 -15.52 16.76
C ARG A 345 -32.56 -15.93 15.34
N GLY A 346 -31.97 -17.02 14.81
CA GLY A 346 -32.40 -17.69 13.57
C GLY A 346 -31.52 -17.45 12.34
N THR A 347 -30.71 -16.40 12.31
CA THR A 347 -29.73 -16.14 11.25
C THR A 347 -28.47 -15.61 11.90
N GLN A 348 -27.50 -16.49 12.18
CA GLN A 348 -26.14 -16.03 12.44
C GLN A 348 -25.70 -15.22 11.22
N GLY A 349 -25.28 -13.97 11.42
CA GLY A 349 -24.59 -13.26 10.34
C GLY A 349 -23.40 -14.13 9.95
N LYS A 350 -23.29 -14.52 8.66
CA LYS A 350 -22.38 -15.57 8.18
C LYS A 350 -20.89 -15.33 8.51
N GLY A 351 -20.52 -14.16 9.05
CA GLY A 351 -19.16 -13.82 9.44
C GLY A 351 -18.20 -13.72 8.25
N LEU A 352 -18.74 -13.32 7.10
CA LEU A 352 -17.98 -13.27 5.84
C LEU A 352 -17.52 -11.85 5.48
N GLY A 353 -18.25 -10.81 5.93
CA GLY A 353 -18.04 -9.45 5.43
C GLY A 353 -16.65 -8.87 5.69
N LEU A 354 -16.22 -8.83 6.95
CA LEU A 354 -14.87 -8.34 7.29
C LEU A 354 -13.76 -9.27 6.77
N TYR A 355 -14.02 -10.57 6.65
CA TYR A 355 -13.10 -11.49 5.98
C TYR A 355 -12.89 -11.07 4.52
N PHE A 356 -13.95 -10.82 3.74
CA PHE A 356 -13.83 -10.33 2.37
C PHE A 356 -13.07 -9.00 2.31
N VAL A 357 -13.39 -8.06 3.19
CA VAL A 357 -12.67 -6.78 3.26
C VAL A 357 -11.16 -7.03 3.42
N LYS A 358 -10.75 -7.87 4.39
CA LYS A 358 -9.34 -8.19 4.62
C LYS A 358 -8.68 -8.85 3.42
N GLN A 359 -9.35 -9.82 2.79
CA GLN A 359 -8.80 -10.51 1.63
C GLN A 359 -8.65 -9.60 0.41
N ILE A 360 -9.64 -8.73 0.16
CA ILE A 360 -9.56 -7.76 -0.93
C ILE A 360 -8.42 -6.78 -0.69
N VAL A 361 -8.37 -6.15 0.49
CA VAL A 361 -7.31 -5.19 0.82
C VAL A 361 -5.93 -5.82 0.72
N ASN A 362 -5.75 -7.04 1.23
CA ASN A 362 -4.49 -7.76 1.10
C ASN A 362 -4.13 -8.08 -0.36
N GLY A 363 -5.13 -8.43 -1.20
CA GLY A 363 -4.91 -8.66 -2.63
C GLY A 363 -4.52 -7.40 -3.41
N TYR A 364 -4.89 -6.22 -2.89
CA TYR A 364 -4.42 -4.92 -3.36
C TYR A 364 -3.04 -4.52 -2.82
N GLU A 365 -2.37 -5.42 -2.10
CA GLU A 365 -1.12 -5.16 -1.35
C GLU A 365 -1.29 -4.03 -0.32
N GLY A 366 -2.52 -3.83 0.16
CA GLY A 366 -2.85 -2.83 1.15
C GLY A 366 -2.86 -3.37 2.57
N SER A 367 -3.16 -2.48 3.52
CA SER A 367 -3.40 -2.83 4.91
C SER A 367 -4.76 -2.33 5.38
N ILE A 368 -5.37 -3.09 6.29
CA ILE A 368 -6.57 -2.66 7.01
C ILE A 368 -6.30 -2.80 8.49
N ASP A 369 -6.64 -1.74 9.22
CA ASP A 369 -6.61 -1.70 10.68
C ASP A 369 -7.87 -1.01 11.21
N PHE A 370 -8.03 -0.98 12.54
CA PHE A 370 -9.09 -0.21 13.18
C PHE A 370 -8.66 0.41 14.49
N ASN A 371 -9.30 1.53 14.83
CA ASN A 371 -9.17 2.21 16.09
C ASN A 371 -10.51 2.27 16.82
N ASN A 372 -10.53 1.84 18.08
CA ASN A 372 -11.69 2.06 18.95
C ASN A 372 -11.72 3.52 19.39
N ILE A 373 -12.80 4.22 19.04
CA ILE A 373 -13.04 5.59 19.47
C ILE A 373 -13.82 5.56 20.78
N ARG A 374 -13.27 6.23 21.79
CA ARG A 374 -13.83 6.32 23.13
C ARG A 374 -14.26 7.74 23.43
N ASN A 375 -15.33 7.85 24.21
CA ASN A 375 -15.68 9.12 24.83
C ASN A 375 -14.56 9.51 25.81
N ASN A 376 -14.17 10.77 25.80
CA ASN A 376 -13.16 11.31 26.69
C ASN A 376 -13.79 12.34 27.63
N GLU A 377 -13.20 12.45 28.83
CA GLU A 377 -13.49 13.56 29.73
C GLU A 377 -12.75 14.81 29.26
N GLY A 378 -13.28 15.98 29.60
CA GLY A 378 -12.78 17.24 29.06
C GLY A 378 -13.34 18.43 29.81
N LYS A 379 -12.66 19.57 29.70
CA LYS A 379 -13.12 20.86 30.21
C LYS A 379 -13.25 21.84 29.07
N TYR A 380 -14.45 22.38 28.90
CA TYR A 380 -14.82 23.35 27.90
C TYR A 380 -15.07 24.69 28.58
N VAL A 381 -14.51 25.75 28.03
CA VAL A 381 -14.79 27.12 28.45
C VAL A 381 -15.61 27.78 27.35
N ILE A 382 -16.86 28.11 27.68
CA ILE A 382 -17.77 28.83 26.78
C ILE A 382 -17.77 30.29 27.21
N ARG A 383 -17.36 31.16 26.30
CA ARG A 383 -17.38 32.60 26.47
C ARG A 383 -18.43 33.21 25.55
N VAL A 384 -19.39 33.93 26.11
CA VAL A 384 -20.50 34.55 25.38
C VAL A 384 -20.34 36.05 25.46
N ALA A 385 -20.18 36.71 24.32
CA ALA A 385 -20.20 38.18 24.26
C ALA A 385 -21.60 38.65 23.85
N CYS A 386 -22.18 39.57 24.63
CA CYS A 386 -23.49 40.18 24.35
C CYS A 386 -23.33 41.48 23.53
N GLU A 387 -24.39 41.91 22.85
CA GLU A 387 -24.40 43.18 22.09
C GLU A 387 -24.08 44.42 22.97
N SER A 388 -24.37 44.35 24.28
CA SER A 388 -24.06 45.42 25.24
C SER A 388 -22.58 45.54 25.59
N GLY A 389 -21.75 44.57 25.20
CA GLY A 389 -20.36 44.42 25.63
C GLY A 389 -20.17 43.59 26.90
N THR A 390 -21.25 43.07 27.51
CA THR A 390 -21.16 42.13 28.63
C THR A 390 -20.60 40.78 28.18
N ILE A 391 -19.65 40.24 28.93
CA ILE A 391 -19.02 38.93 28.66
C ILE A 391 -19.37 37.97 29.79
N ILE A 392 -19.89 36.80 29.42
CA ILE A 392 -20.23 35.72 30.35
C ILE A 392 -19.31 34.53 30.05
N ASN A 393 -18.66 33.98 31.07
CA ASN A 393 -17.79 32.81 30.95
C ASN A 393 -18.36 31.67 31.78
N GLU A 394 -18.62 30.54 31.14
CA GLU A 394 -19.09 29.32 31.77
C GLU A 394 -18.08 28.20 31.54
N ILE A 395 -17.78 27.44 32.59
CA ILE A 395 -16.88 26.30 32.53
C ILE A 395 -17.72 25.03 32.63
N ILE A 396 -17.55 24.13 31.66
CA ILE A 396 -18.29 22.88 31.59
C ILE A 396 -17.30 21.73 31.64
N GLU A 397 -17.43 20.89 32.65
CA GLU A 397 -16.69 19.64 32.74
C GLU A 397 -17.55 18.50 32.17
N THR A 398 -16.99 17.72 31.25
CA THR A 398 -17.64 16.50 30.74
C THR A 398 -17.06 15.28 31.42
N VAL A 399 -17.93 14.47 32.03
CA VAL A 399 -17.60 13.23 32.73
C VAL A 399 -18.25 12.03 32.05
N ILE A 400 -17.60 10.87 32.15
CA ILE A 400 -18.15 9.63 31.59
C ILE A 400 -19.02 8.97 32.67
N SER A 401 -20.31 8.80 32.37
CA SER A 401 -21.23 8.13 33.29
C SER A 401 -20.93 6.63 33.38
N ILE A 402 -21.44 5.95 34.42
CA ILE A 402 -21.29 4.48 34.61
C ILE A 402 -21.70 3.68 33.36
N ASN A 403 -22.61 4.21 32.55
CA ASN A 403 -23.10 3.59 31.33
C ASN A 403 -22.22 3.88 30.08
N GLY A 404 -21.05 4.51 30.24
CA GLY A 404 -20.10 4.85 29.16
C GLY A 404 -20.46 6.09 28.33
N LYS A 405 -21.56 6.78 28.67
CA LYS A 405 -22.05 7.97 27.94
C LYS A 405 -21.51 9.26 28.56
N PRO A 406 -21.17 10.27 27.73
CA PRO A 406 -20.68 11.53 28.24
C PRO A 406 -21.84 12.37 28.79
N SER A 407 -21.60 13.04 29.92
CA SER A 407 -22.54 13.92 30.62
C SER A 407 -21.80 15.16 31.12
N CYS A 408 -22.52 16.25 31.38
CA CYS A 408 -21.97 17.45 32.00
C CYS A 408 -21.95 17.30 33.52
N LYS A 409 -20.88 17.76 34.17
CA LYS A 409 -20.79 17.97 35.62
C LYS A 409 -20.81 19.47 35.88
N ASN A 410 -21.75 19.92 36.70
CA ASN A 410 -21.83 21.32 37.14
C ASN A 410 -20.95 21.55 38.38
N ASP A 411 -20.74 22.81 38.76
CA ASP A 411 -19.99 23.23 39.96
C ASP A 411 -20.50 22.60 41.27
N GLU A 412 -21.78 22.22 41.34
CA GLU A 412 -22.42 21.53 42.47
C GLU A 412 -22.21 19.99 42.45
N GLU A 413 -21.31 19.49 41.60
CA GLU A 413 -21.05 18.06 41.34
C GLU A 413 -22.25 17.23 40.84
N THR A 414 -23.34 17.90 40.45
CA THR A 414 -24.50 17.25 39.86
C THR A 414 -24.24 16.89 38.40
N ILE A 415 -24.47 15.61 38.05
CA ILE A 415 -24.28 15.08 36.70
C ILE A 415 -25.58 15.24 35.91
N THR A 416 -25.53 16.02 34.82
CA THR A 416 -26.67 16.28 33.93
C THR A 416 -26.34 15.91 32.48
N LYS A 417 -27.36 15.60 31.68
CA LYS A 417 -27.17 15.21 30.27
C LYS A 417 -26.83 16.39 29.34
N SER A 418 -27.06 17.61 29.81
CA SER A 418 -26.86 18.85 29.05
C SER A 418 -26.76 19.99 30.05
N PHE A 419 -25.82 20.90 29.83
CA PHE A 419 -25.70 22.13 30.57
C PHE A 419 -26.54 23.22 29.92
N LYS A 420 -27.36 23.93 30.69
CA LYS A 420 -28.22 25.00 30.20
C LYS A 420 -28.08 26.23 31.06
N PHE A 421 -27.91 27.38 30.41
CA PHE A 421 -27.87 28.67 31.08
C PHE A 421 -28.57 29.72 30.24
N LYS A 422 -29.04 30.78 30.91
CA LYS A 422 -29.79 31.87 30.28
C LYS A 422 -28.99 33.16 30.36
N VAL A 423 -28.99 33.88 29.25
CA VAL A 423 -28.41 35.20 29.10
C VAL A 423 -29.58 36.18 28.93
N ASN A 424 -29.63 37.23 29.76
CA ASN A 424 -30.75 38.20 29.75
C ASN A 424 -30.60 39.28 28.67
N GLU A 425 -29.80 39.00 27.63
CA GLU A 425 -29.44 39.93 26.57
C GLU A 425 -29.24 39.16 25.25
N ARG A 426 -29.12 39.90 24.15
CA ARG A 426 -28.86 39.34 22.83
C ARG A 426 -27.38 39.03 22.64
N ILE A 427 -27.09 37.90 22.00
CA ILE A 427 -25.73 37.39 21.85
C ILE A 427 -25.11 37.99 20.58
N HIS A 428 -23.88 38.48 20.71
CA HIS A 428 -23.07 38.91 19.57
C HIS A 428 -22.23 37.77 19.01
N ASN A 429 -21.54 37.01 19.89
CA ASN A 429 -20.81 35.81 19.50
C ASN A 429 -20.69 34.81 20.68
N ILE A 430 -20.35 33.56 20.33
CA ILE A 430 -20.01 32.51 21.28
C ILE A 430 -18.62 31.98 20.91
N GLU A 431 -17.72 31.98 21.87
CA GLU A 431 -16.39 31.41 21.78
C GLU A 431 -16.34 30.12 22.60
N VAL A 432 -15.87 29.02 22.01
CA VAL A 432 -15.65 27.75 22.70
C VAL A 432 -14.17 27.42 22.65
N SER A 433 -13.59 27.16 23.81
CA SER A 433 -12.21 26.71 23.94
C SER A 433 -12.15 25.45 24.81
N THR A 434 -11.18 24.58 24.52
CA THR A 434 -10.91 23.40 25.34
C THR A 434 -9.55 23.55 26.01
N GLN A 435 -9.33 22.90 27.15
CA GLN A 435 -8.01 22.93 27.79
C GLN A 435 -6.94 22.14 27.00
N THR A 436 -7.38 21.19 26.16
CA THR A 436 -6.50 20.28 25.43
C THR A 436 -6.09 20.84 24.06
N SER A 437 -6.94 21.62 23.40
CA SER A 437 -6.63 22.26 22.12
C SER A 437 -6.17 23.71 22.30
N LYS A 438 -5.32 24.16 21.37
CA LYS A 438 -4.78 25.53 21.33
C LYS A 438 -5.68 26.49 20.54
N GLN A 439 -6.78 26.01 19.96
CA GLN A 439 -7.66 26.80 19.10
C GLN A 439 -8.95 27.17 19.83
N THR A 440 -9.40 28.41 19.63
CA THR A 440 -10.70 28.91 20.12
C THR A 440 -11.63 29.06 18.93
N HIS A 441 -12.80 28.45 19.00
CA HIS A 441 -13.78 28.48 17.92
C HIS A 441 -14.82 29.55 18.19
N ILE A 442 -15.01 30.45 17.22
CA ILE A 442 -15.90 31.61 17.33
C ILE A 442 -17.10 31.38 16.42
N PHE A 443 -18.30 31.54 17.00
CA PHE A 443 -19.58 31.46 16.32
C PHE A 443 -20.28 32.82 16.40
N ASP A 444 -20.35 33.52 15.27
CA ASP A 444 -20.92 34.87 15.13
C ASP A 444 -22.13 34.94 14.17
N ARG A 445 -22.39 33.86 13.44
CA ARG A 445 -23.53 33.74 12.51
C ARG A 445 -24.66 32.93 13.14
N PHE A 446 -25.69 33.63 13.59
CA PHE A 446 -26.91 33.04 14.13
C PHE A 446 -28.01 33.00 13.06
N ASP A 447 -28.86 31.98 13.12
CA ASP A 447 -30.01 31.83 12.23
C ASP A 447 -31.07 32.92 12.53
N PRO A 448 -31.58 33.63 11.50
CA PRO A 448 -32.61 34.65 11.67
C PRO A 448 -33.94 34.13 12.25
N SER A 449 -34.18 32.82 12.25
CA SER A 449 -35.34 32.17 12.89
C SER A 449 -35.28 32.16 14.42
N GLY A 450 -34.11 32.46 15.01
CA GLY A 450 -33.90 32.51 16.45
C GLY A 450 -33.47 31.18 17.09
N GLU A 451 -33.39 30.08 16.34
CA GLU A 451 -32.77 28.82 16.81
C GLU A 451 -31.52 28.52 15.99
N SER A 452 -30.35 28.54 16.63
CA SER A 452 -29.07 28.20 16.00
C SER A 452 -28.47 26.97 16.65
N ARG A 453 -27.87 26.08 15.85
CA ARG A 453 -27.15 24.90 16.33
C ARG A 453 -25.72 24.91 15.80
N PHE A 454 -24.75 24.78 16.69
CA PHE A 454 -23.34 24.68 16.37
C PHE A 454 -22.80 23.32 16.80
N LEU A 455 -22.10 22.63 15.90
CA LEU A 455 -21.43 21.36 16.15
C LEU A 455 -19.95 21.60 16.42
N ASP A 456 -19.32 20.68 17.14
CA ASP A 456 -17.88 20.66 17.38
C ASP A 456 -17.07 20.73 16.06
N PRO A 457 -16.34 21.83 15.81
CA PRO A 457 -15.60 22.02 14.57
C PRO A 457 -14.22 21.33 14.58
N GLU A 458 -13.68 20.94 15.75
CA GLU A 458 -12.41 20.20 15.81
C GLU A 458 -12.56 18.79 15.24
N GLN A 459 -13.73 18.19 15.45
CA GLN A 459 -14.06 16.87 14.97
C GLN A 459 -15.26 16.92 14.02
N VAL A 460 -15.07 17.53 12.85
CA VAL A 460 -16.13 17.68 11.85
C VAL A 460 -16.80 16.34 11.53
N ASP A 461 -16.04 15.25 11.49
CA ASP A 461 -16.55 13.92 11.11
C ASP A 461 -17.38 13.26 12.21
N ARG A 462 -17.03 13.52 13.47
CA ARG A 462 -17.62 12.92 14.68
C ARG A 462 -17.66 13.95 15.82
N PRO A 463 -18.58 14.93 15.78
CA PRO A 463 -18.58 16.04 16.71
C PRO A 463 -18.75 15.54 18.14
N ALA A 464 -17.88 15.97 19.06
CA ALA A 464 -17.92 15.55 20.46
C ALA A 464 -18.98 16.28 21.28
N TRP A 465 -19.52 17.38 20.76
CA TRP A 465 -20.54 18.19 21.42
C TRP A 465 -21.33 19.02 20.40
N PHE A 466 -22.45 19.57 20.85
CA PHE A 466 -23.16 20.63 20.15
C PHE A 466 -23.68 21.69 21.13
N ILE A 467 -23.89 22.89 20.61
CA ILE A 467 -24.53 24.01 21.31
C ILE A 467 -25.79 24.40 20.56
N ASP A 468 -26.93 24.36 21.26
CA ASP A 468 -28.17 24.97 20.80
C ASP A 468 -28.32 26.35 21.44
N VAL A 469 -28.61 27.35 20.62
CA VAL A 469 -28.88 28.73 21.02
C VAL A 469 -30.30 29.07 20.61
N LYS A 470 -31.13 29.42 21.59
CA LYS A 470 -32.50 29.90 21.36
C LYS A 470 -32.58 31.37 21.76
N GLU A 471 -32.57 32.26 20.77
CA GLU A 471 -32.74 33.69 20.97
C GLU A 471 -34.24 34.05 21.06
N ALA A 472 -34.60 34.70 22.16
CA ALA A 472 -35.88 35.39 22.32
C ALA A 472 -35.66 36.92 22.30
N ARG A 473 -36.75 37.69 22.25
CA ARG A 473 -36.71 39.17 22.12
C ARG A 473 -35.78 39.92 23.08
N SER A 474 -35.52 39.37 24.28
CA SER A 474 -34.72 40.03 25.32
C SER A 474 -33.87 39.05 26.13
N SER A 475 -33.66 37.83 25.63
CA SER A 475 -32.91 36.80 26.34
C SER A 475 -32.52 35.67 25.39
N ALA A 476 -31.38 35.05 25.61
CA ALA A 476 -30.99 33.84 24.90
C ALA A 476 -30.82 32.67 25.88
N GLU A 477 -31.33 31.50 25.51
CA GLU A 477 -31.06 30.24 26.22
C GLU A 477 -30.00 29.47 25.45
N ILE A 478 -28.91 29.12 26.12
CA ILE A 478 -27.80 28.34 25.56
C ILE A 478 -27.81 26.96 26.21
N SER A 479 -27.74 25.92 25.38
CA SER A 479 -27.70 24.53 25.82
C SER A 479 -26.50 23.83 25.21
N PHE A 480 -25.51 23.49 26.04
CA PHE A 480 -24.39 22.65 25.65
C PHE A 480 -24.71 21.18 25.95
N LYS A 481 -24.42 20.31 25.00
CA LYS A 481 -24.59 18.86 25.19
C LYS A 481 -23.43 18.08 24.58
N PRO A 482 -22.73 17.25 25.39
CA PRO A 482 -21.75 16.32 24.84
C PRO A 482 -22.46 15.20 24.07
N LEU A 483 -21.79 14.73 23.04
CA LEU A 483 -22.25 13.70 22.12
C LEU A 483 -21.48 12.39 22.34
N ASP A 484 -22.20 11.28 22.22
CA ASP A 484 -21.60 9.95 22.27
C ASP A 484 -20.91 9.66 20.93
N THR A 485 -19.58 9.67 20.97
CA THR A 485 -18.67 9.42 19.84
C THR A 485 -18.07 8.01 19.89
N MET A 486 -18.60 7.14 20.74
CA MET A 486 -18.13 5.77 20.84
C MET A 486 -18.39 5.00 19.55
N GLY A 487 -17.35 4.35 19.05
CA GLY A 487 -17.43 3.59 17.80
C GLY A 487 -16.09 3.00 17.40
N VAL A 488 -16.03 2.56 16.14
CA VAL A 488 -14.84 1.94 15.55
C VAL A 488 -14.54 2.66 14.25
N GLU A 489 -13.33 3.18 14.10
CA GLU A 489 -12.81 3.74 12.85
C GLU A 489 -11.94 2.70 12.15
N PHE A 490 -12.43 2.16 11.05
CA PHE A 490 -11.65 1.31 10.16
C PHE A 490 -10.77 2.18 9.26
N ILE A 491 -9.52 1.80 9.10
CA ILE A 491 -8.53 2.51 8.30
C ILE A 491 -7.99 1.51 7.27
N ILE A 492 -8.27 1.77 6.00
CA ILE A 492 -7.77 1.00 4.88
C ILE A 492 -6.72 1.85 4.16
N LYS A 493 -5.55 1.28 3.90
CA LYS A 493 -4.49 1.90 3.12
C LYS A 493 -4.24 1.05 1.89
N ILE A 494 -4.40 1.62 0.70
CA ILE A 494 -4.15 0.94 -0.56
C ILE A 494 -3.23 1.84 -1.43
N PRO A 495 -2.20 1.26 -2.07
CA PRO A 495 -1.32 1.97 -2.99
C PRO A 495 -2.07 2.53 -4.20
N THR A 496 -1.84 3.79 -4.53
CA THR A 496 -2.40 4.41 -5.74
C THR A 496 -1.65 3.96 -6.99
N VAL A 497 -2.25 4.19 -8.16
CA VAL A 497 -1.58 4.00 -9.46
C VAL A 497 -0.24 4.74 -9.50
N GLU A 498 -0.21 6.01 -9.05
CA GLU A 498 1.00 6.83 -9.03
C GLU A 498 2.09 6.27 -8.11
N SER A 499 1.70 5.70 -6.95
CA SER A 499 2.64 5.06 -6.04
C SER A 499 3.34 3.88 -6.69
N ARG A 500 2.62 3.10 -7.50
CA ARG A 500 3.15 1.91 -8.19
C ARG A 500 4.10 2.23 -9.34
N LEU A 501 4.01 3.45 -9.90
CA LEU A 501 4.93 3.93 -10.93
C LEU A 501 6.30 4.33 -10.37
N ASP A 502 6.44 4.51 -9.04
CA ASP A 502 7.70 4.95 -8.45
C ASP A 502 8.71 3.79 -8.40
N PRO A 503 9.92 3.94 -8.99
CA PRO A 503 10.98 2.93 -8.92
C PRO A 503 11.39 2.56 -7.47
N ASP A 504 11.18 3.44 -6.48
CA ASP A 504 11.50 3.18 -5.07
C ASP A 504 10.40 2.39 -4.33
N TYR A 505 9.19 2.26 -4.90
CA TYR A 505 8.05 1.58 -4.26
C TYR A 505 8.33 0.10 -3.94
N HIS A 506 9.03 -0.61 -4.83
CA HIS A 506 9.46 -1.99 -4.57
C HIS A 506 10.74 -2.09 -3.73
N GLY A 507 11.35 -0.96 -3.35
CA GLY A 507 12.57 -0.89 -2.56
C GLY A 507 12.33 -0.92 -1.04
N ASP A 508 11.23 -0.31 -0.59
CA ASP A 508 10.94 -0.12 0.84
C ASP A 508 10.46 -1.41 1.55
N ASP A 509 9.77 -2.31 0.85
CA ASP A 509 9.32 -3.62 1.37
C ASP A 509 10.46 -4.54 1.84
N ILE A 510 11.70 -4.28 1.40
CA ILE A 510 12.87 -5.06 1.81
C ILE A 510 13.41 -4.57 3.16
N SER A 511 13.15 -3.33 3.55
CA SER A 511 13.69 -2.73 4.77
C SER A 511 12.88 -3.05 6.04
N GLU A 512 11.56 -3.17 5.94
CA GLU A 512 10.70 -3.50 7.09
C GLU A 512 10.82 -4.97 7.53
N LEU A 513 11.26 -5.88 6.65
CA LEU A 513 11.49 -7.28 6.99
C LEU A 513 12.76 -7.48 7.84
N ASP A 514 13.79 -6.64 7.68
CA ASP A 514 15.05 -6.73 8.42
C ASP A 514 14.90 -6.30 9.91
N GLU A 515 13.92 -5.45 10.25
CA GLU A 515 13.65 -5.09 11.66
C GLU A 515 12.91 -6.18 12.44
N SER A 516 12.11 -7.01 11.77
CA SER A 516 11.37 -8.10 12.41
C SER A 516 12.25 -9.31 12.77
N ASP A 517 13.35 -9.52 12.04
CA ASP A 517 14.30 -10.62 12.29
C ASP A 517 15.35 -10.29 13.37
N GLN A 518 15.48 -9.04 13.81
CA GLN A 518 16.43 -8.66 14.89
C GLN A 518 15.90 -8.91 16.31
N ASN A 519 14.58 -9.09 16.50
CA ASN A 519 14.00 -9.31 17.83
C ASN A 519 13.89 -10.79 18.25
N TYR A 520 14.40 -11.74 17.45
CA TYR A 520 14.28 -13.17 17.72
C TYR A 520 15.60 -13.91 18.02
N VAL A 521 16.71 -13.19 18.20
CA VAL A 521 18.05 -13.80 18.37
C VAL A 521 18.61 -13.73 19.81
N ASP A 522 17.98 -13.01 20.75
CA ASP A 522 18.57 -12.74 22.08
C ASP A 522 18.02 -13.55 23.28
N GLU A 523 17.29 -14.67 23.08
CA GLU A 523 16.78 -15.48 24.21
C GLU A 523 17.43 -16.87 24.42
N ASP A 524 18.44 -17.26 23.63
CA ASP A 524 19.08 -18.60 23.75
C ASP A 524 20.58 -18.58 24.13
N GLU A 525 21.05 -17.56 24.85
CA GLU A 525 22.28 -17.64 25.65
C GLU A 525 22.10 -16.96 27.01
N ILE A 526 21.75 -17.75 28.04
CA ILE A 526 22.26 -17.71 29.45
C ILE A 526 21.84 -19.00 30.17
#